data_AF-A0A2V7QL21-F1
#
_entry.id   AF-A0A2V7QL21-F1
#
_cell.length_a   1.000
_cell.length_b   1.000
_cell.length_c   1.000
_cell.angle_alpha   90.00
_cell.angle_beta   90.00
_cell.angle_gamma   90.00
#
_symmetry.space_group_name_H-M   'P 1'
#
loop_
_entity.id
_entity.type
_entity.pdbx_description
1 polymer ?
#
loop_
_entity_poly.entity_id
_entity_poly.type
_entity_poly.pdbx_seq_one_letter_code
_entity_poly.pdbx_strand_id
1 'polypeptide(L)' 'MCERARGKGRARHRQLARHRGRALVDLHPVRRLGTPDDVARAALFLASDEAGWISGIVLDVAGGAVMV' A
#
# COMPACT_ATOMS: atom_id res chain seq x y z
N MET A 1 19.20 17.25 -32.77
CA MET A 1 19.35 17.50 -31.31
C MET A 1 18.03 17.50 -30.51
N CYS A 2 16.84 17.42 -31.13
CA CYS A 2 15.53 17.50 -30.43
C CYS A 2 14.89 16.18 -29.96
N GLU A 3 15.42 15.00 -30.27
CA GLU A 3 14.80 13.72 -29.87
C GLU A 3 15.16 13.26 -28.45
N ARG A 4 16.31 13.70 -27.90
CA ARG A 4 16.78 13.29 -26.57
C ARG A 4 15.97 13.88 -25.40
N ALA A 5 15.20 14.93 -25.63
CA ALA A 5 14.34 15.55 -24.61
C ALA A 5 13.06 14.73 -24.33
N ARG A 6 12.53 14.03 -25.34
CA ARG A 6 11.29 13.22 -25.22
C ARG A 6 11.51 11.91 -24.46
N GLY A 7 12.71 11.31 -24.55
CA GLY A 7 13.07 10.09 -23.81
C GLY A 7 13.38 10.35 -22.32
N LYS A 8 13.99 11.49 -21.99
CA LYS A 8 14.33 11.89 -20.61
C LYS A 8 13.09 12.10 -19.72
N GLY A 9 11.99 12.63 -20.27
CA GLY A 9 10.74 12.86 -19.52
C GLY A 9 10.06 11.57 -19.03
N ARG A 10 9.94 10.56 -19.91
CA ARG A 10 9.36 9.25 -19.56
C ARG A 10 10.25 8.43 -18.62
N ALA A 11 11.57 8.51 -18.80
CA ALA A 11 12.54 7.88 -17.90
C ALA A 11 12.50 8.51 -16.49
N ARG A 12 12.46 9.85 -16.39
CA ARG A 12 12.31 10.56 -15.13
C ARG A 12 11.00 10.25 -14.44
N HIS A 13 9.89 10.18 -15.16
CA HIS A 13 8.58 9.84 -14.57
C HIS A 13 8.55 8.42 -13.98
N ARG A 14 9.08 7.41 -14.72
CA ARG A 14 9.23 6.04 -14.20
C ARG A 14 10.18 5.97 -13.02
N GLN A 15 11.27 6.74 -13.05
CA GLN A 15 12.24 6.77 -11.97
C GLN A 15 11.65 7.42 -10.71
N LEU A 16 10.90 8.51 -10.84
CA LEU A 16 10.18 9.16 -9.74
C LEU A 16 9.12 8.25 -9.13
N ALA A 17 8.37 7.51 -9.96
CA ALA A 17 7.40 6.51 -9.51
C ALA A 17 8.07 5.36 -8.73
N ARG A 18 9.25 4.90 -9.19
CA ARG A 18 10.05 3.89 -8.48
C ARG A 18 10.61 4.41 -7.15
N HIS A 19 11.08 5.65 -7.11
CA HIS A 19 11.56 6.28 -5.87
C HIS A 19 10.43 6.50 -4.87
N ARG A 20 9.24 6.90 -5.33
CA ARG A 20 8.04 7.02 -4.49
C ARG A 20 7.55 5.68 -3.96
N GLY A 21 7.60 4.62 -4.78
CA GLY A 21 7.24 3.26 -4.35
C GLY A 21 8.09 2.76 -3.19
N ARG A 22 9.41 3.05 -3.18
CA ARG A 22 10.29 2.72 -2.04
C ARG A 22 9.95 3.52 -0.79
N ALA A 23 9.75 4.83 -0.93
CA ALA A 23 9.36 5.67 0.20
C ALA A 23 8.05 5.18 0.85
N LEU A 24 7.07 4.75 0.05
CA LEU A 24 5.83 4.15 0.55
C LEU A 24 6.09 2.84 1.29
N VAL A 25 6.94 1.97 0.77
CA VAL A 25 7.31 0.71 1.43
C VAL A 25 7.96 0.95 2.80
N ASP A 26 8.82 1.97 2.91
CA ASP A 26 9.52 2.29 4.15
C ASP A 26 8.62 2.85 5.26
N LEU A 27 7.47 3.42 4.90
CA LEU A 27 6.45 3.87 5.87
C LEU A 27 5.73 2.70 6.56
N HIS A 28 5.79 1.49 6.00
CA HIS A 28 5.10 0.33 6.55
C HIS A 28 6.12 -0.57 7.29
N PRO A 29 5.94 -0.85 8.59
CA PRO A 29 6.77 -1.80 9.32
C PRO A 29 6.93 -3.17 8.65
N VAL A 30 5.90 -3.64 7.95
CA VAL A 30 5.93 -4.90 7.18
C VAL A 30 6.79 -4.85 5.90
N ARG A 31 7.35 -3.69 5.56
CA ARG A 31 8.26 -3.45 4.42
C ARG A 31 7.73 -3.97 3.08
N ARG A 32 6.43 -3.84 2.86
CA ARG A 32 5.79 -4.07 1.57
C ARG A 32 4.58 -3.18 1.38
N LEU A 33 4.16 -3.02 0.12
CA LEU A 33 2.86 -2.44 -0.19
C LEU A 33 1.77 -3.49 0.09
N GLY A 34 0.61 -3.00 0.56
CA GLY A 34 -0.59 -3.81 0.69
C GLY A 34 -1.07 -4.30 -0.68
N THR A 35 -1.69 -5.48 -0.69
CA THR A 35 -2.42 -6.02 -1.85
C THR A 35 -3.91 -6.03 -1.56
N PRO A 36 -4.78 -6.11 -2.58
CA PRO A 36 -6.21 -6.27 -2.37
C PRO A 36 -6.57 -7.45 -1.47
N ASP A 37 -5.78 -8.53 -1.53
CA ASP A 37 -6.01 -9.73 -0.70
C ASP A 37 -5.82 -9.46 0.79
N ASP A 38 -5.02 -8.47 1.19
CA ASP A 38 -4.83 -8.14 2.61
C ASP A 38 -6.12 -7.60 3.22
N VAL A 39 -6.80 -6.70 2.50
CA VAL A 39 -8.09 -6.16 2.91
C VAL A 39 -9.17 -7.23 2.82
N ALA A 40 -9.16 -8.04 1.75
CA ALA A 40 -10.14 -9.10 1.57
C ALA A 40 -10.09 -10.13 2.72
N ARG A 41 -8.89 -10.55 3.14
CA ARG A 41 -8.73 -11.46 4.29
C ARG A 41 -9.23 -10.85 5.60
N ALA A 42 -8.95 -9.58 5.85
CA ALA A 42 -9.45 -8.89 7.05
C ALA A 42 -10.99 -8.79 7.04
N ALA A 43 -11.58 -8.48 5.88
CA ALA A 43 -13.03 -8.45 5.72
C ALA A 43 -13.66 -9.84 5.91
N LEU A 44 -13.04 -10.90 5.36
CA LEU A 44 -13.49 -12.28 5.55
C LEU A 44 -13.46 -12.69 7.02
N PHE A 45 -12.41 -12.32 7.76
CA PHE A 45 -12.34 -12.55 9.21
C PHE A 45 -13.48 -11.82 9.94
N LEU A 46 -13.71 -10.54 9.66
CA LEU A 46 -14.79 -9.79 10.32
C LEU A 46 -16.20 -10.33 9.97
N ALA A 47 -16.35 -10.98 8.81
CA ALA A 47 -17.60 -11.61 8.39
C ALA A 47 -17.75 -13.06 8.89
N SER A 48 -16.72 -13.62 9.53
CA SER A 48 -16.70 -15.00 10.02
C SER A 48 -17.21 -15.12 11.45
N ASP A 49 -17.57 -16.35 11.88
CA ASP A 49 -18.05 -16.62 13.24
C ASP A 49 -16.97 -16.34 14.29
N GLU A 50 -15.69 -16.43 13.92
CA GLU A 50 -14.53 -16.14 14.76
C GLU A 50 -14.49 -14.69 15.25
N ALA A 51 -15.12 -13.75 14.53
CA ALA A 51 -15.24 -12.35 14.93
C ALA A 51 -16.48 -12.06 15.79
N GLY A 52 -17.20 -13.08 16.28
CA GLY A 52 -18.52 -12.95 16.91
C GLY A 52 -18.64 -12.02 18.13
N TRP A 53 -17.53 -11.57 18.72
CA TRP A 53 -17.51 -10.60 19.82
C TRP A 53 -16.93 -9.22 19.44
N ILE A 54 -16.59 -9.01 18.17
CA ILE A 54 -15.97 -7.78 17.67
C ILE A 54 -17.05 -6.91 17.03
N SER A 55 -17.31 -5.74 17.61
CA SER A 55 -18.27 -4.76 17.07
C SER A 55 -17.89 -3.33 17.46
N GLY A 56 -18.32 -2.37 16.64
CA GLY A 56 -18.13 -0.94 16.92
C GLY A 56 -16.70 -0.40 16.76
N ILE A 57 -15.81 -1.15 16.11
CA ILE A 57 -14.41 -0.78 15.90
C ILE A 57 -14.10 -0.54 14.43
N VAL A 58 -13.04 0.23 14.19
CA VAL A 58 -12.41 0.35 12.86
C VAL A 58 -11.12 -0.47 12.89
N LEU A 59 -10.98 -1.38 11.93
CA LEU A 59 -9.78 -2.20 11.79
C LEU A 59 -8.90 -1.66 10.64
N ASP A 60 -7.77 -1.07 10.99
CA ASP A 60 -6.82 -0.54 10.01
C ASP A 60 -5.97 -1.65 9.37
N VAL A 61 -6.19 -1.89 8.07
CA VAL A 61 -5.39 -2.82 7.26
C VAL A 61 -4.27 -2.04 6.54
N ALA A 62 -3.37 -1.46 7.32
CA ALA A 62 -2.36 -0.51 6.83
C ALA A 62 -0.91 -1.00 7.01
N GLY A 63 -0.69 -2.29 7.25
CA GLY A 63 0.68 -2.85 7.41
C GLY A 63 1.52 -2.20 8.51
N GLY A 64 0.86 -1.58 9.51
CA GLY A 64 1.48 -0.85 10.61
C GLY A 64 1.85 0.61 10.32
N ALA A 65 1.44 1.17 9.18
CA ALA A 65 1.72 2.57 8.84
C ALA A 65 0.81 3.58 9.60
N VAL A 66 -0.32 3.11 10.13
CA VAL A 66 -1.20 3.90 11.00
C VAL A 66 -0.87 3.52 12.45
N MET A 67 -0.39 4.51 13.21
CA MET A 67 -0.19 4.42 14.65
C MET A 67 -1.18 5.39 15.29
N VAL A 68 -2.22 4.85 15.93
CA VAL A 68 -3.10 5.60 16.85
C VAL A 68 -2.50 5.65 18.23
#